data_AF-A0A9P6V1S4-F1
#
_entry.id   AF-A0A9P6V1S4-F1
#
_cell.length_a   1.000
_cell.length_b   1.000
_cell.length_c   1.000
_cell.angle_alpha   90.00
_cell.angle_beta   90.00
_cell.angle_gamma   90.00
#
_symmetry.space_group_name_H-M   'P 1'
#
loop_
_entity.id
_entity.type
_entity.pdbx_description
1 polymer ?
#
loop_
_entity_poly.entity_id
_entity_poly.type
_entity_poly.pdbx_seq_one_letter_code
_entity_poly.pdbx_strand_id
1 'polypeptide(L)'
;MFATTLPVLLVYVILYGLMGGGFISLLAPVLAEQFGTSSLTILVGITFGVNGLGSLLGTPIATAILTSLQGDVVDGVAANSDKGYRGAIGFIGGVMLVGTLVFLLLKIKVGGKRKAVA
;
A
#
# COMPACT_ATOMS: atom_id res chain seq x y z
N MET A 1 -2.34 -22.07 -2.49
CA MET A 1 -1.81 -21.06 -3.43
C MET A 1 -2.99 -20.29 -4.05
N PHE A 2 -3.14 -18.98 -3.79
CA PHE A 2 -4.35 -18.22 -4.21
C PHE A 2 -4.39 -17.81 -5.69
N ALA A 3 -3.39 -18.15 -6.48
CA ALA A 3 -3.39 -17.96 -7.93
C ALA A 3 -2.51 -19.04 -8.60
N THR A 4 -3.07 -20.22 -8.84
CA THR A 4 -2.41 -21.28 -9.64
C THR A 4 -2.81 -21.23 -11.12
N THR A 5 -3.78 -20.38 -11.48
CA THR A 5 -4.39 -20.34 -12.80
C THR A 5 -4.19 -18.97 -13.45
N LEU A 6 -3.84 -18.96 -14.74
CA LEU A 6 -3.63 -17.74 -15.54
C LEU A 6 -4.76 -16.70 -15.43
N PRO A 7 -6.06 -17.08 -15.40
CA PRO A 7 -7.14 -16.11 -15.27
C PRO A 7 -7.10 -15.31 -13.96
N VAL A 8 -6.75 -15.95 -12.85
CA VAL A 8 -6.68 -15.27 -11.54
C VAL A 8 -5.53 -14.27 -11.50
N LEU A 9 -4.39 -14.63 -12.12
CA LEU A 9 -3.26 -13.71 -12.26
C LEU A 9 -3.63 -12.49 -13.11
N LEU A 10 -4.34 -12.70 -14.24
CA LEU A 10 -4.78 -11.60 -15.10
C LEU A 10 -5.71 -10.63 -14.36
N VAL A 11 -6.70 -11.14 -13.63
CA VAL A 11 -7.60 -10.32 -12.82
C VAL A 11 -6.82 -9.51 -11.79
N TYR A 12 -5.86 -10.15 -11.11
CA TYR A 12 -5.01 -9.46 -10.14
C TYR A 12 -4.19 -8.33 -10.79
N VAL A 13 -3.54 -8.59 -11.91
CA VAL A 13 -2.71 -7.58 -12.61
C VAL A 13 -3.55 -6.40 -13.09
N ILE A 14 -4.75 -6.65 -13.63
CA ILE A 14 -5.66 -5.59 -14.10
C ILE A 14 -6.10 -4.72 -12.91
N LEU A 15 -6.55 -5.33 -11.82
CA LEU A 15 -6.99 -4.59 -10.64
C LEU A 15 -5.85 -3.81 -10.00
N TYR A 16 -4.68 -4.43 -9.87
CA TYR A 16 -3.49 -3.78 -9.34
C TYR A 16 -3.05 -2.60 -10.22
N GLY A 17 -3.03 -2.77 -11.54
CA GLY A 17 -2.67 -1.71 -12.48
C GLY A 17 -3.67 -0.55 -12.45
N LEU A 18 -4.97 -0.84 -12.41
CA LEU A 18 -6.00 0.18 -12.36
C LEU A 18 -5.97 0.98 -11.04
N MET A 19 -5.91 0.28 -9.90
CA MET A 19 -5.91 0.95 -8.60
C MET A 19 -4.59 1.65 -8.31
N GLY A 20 -3.46 1.02 -8.60
CA GLY A 20 -2.13 1.60 -8.41
C GLY A 20 -1.89 2.79 -9.36
N GLY A 21 -2.20 2.63 -10.64
CA GLY A 21 -2.06 3.69 -11.64
C GLY A 21 -2.98 4.88 -11.37
N GLY A 22 -4.25 4.61 -11.02
CA GLY A 22 -5.20 5.65 -10.64
C GLY A 22 -4.77 6.43 -9.40
N PHE A 23 -4.26 5.74 -8.37
CA PHE A 23 -3.77 6.38 -7.16
C PHE A 23 -2.58 7.31 -7.42
N ILE A 24 -1.59 6.86 -8.19
CA ILE A 24 -0.40 7.67 -8.51
C ILE A 24 -0.78 8.86 -9.41
N SER A 25 -1.66 8.64 -10.40
CA SER A 25 -2.07 9.70 -11.33
C SER A 25 -2.91 10.79 -10.67
N LEU A 26 -3.73 10.45 -9.68
CA LEU A 26 -4.56 11.41 -8.94
C LEU A 26 -3.78 12.25 -7.91
N LEU A 27 -2.56 11.84 -7.56
CA LEU A 27 -1.78 12.47 -6.50
C LEU A 27 -1.47 13.93 -6.80
N ALA A 28 -0.94 14.22 -8.00
CA ALA A 28 -0.62 15.58 -8.42
C ALA A 28 -1.85 16.52 -8.49
N PRO A 29 -2.97 16.17 -9.15
CA PRO A 29 -4.15 17.03 -9.20
C PRO A 29 -4.80 17.24 -7.83
N VAL A 30 -4.85 16.22 -6.97
CA VAL A 30 -5.40 16.37 -5.61
C VAL A 30 -4.55 17.30 -4.75
N LEU A 31 -3.21 17.18 -4.82
CA LEU A 31 -2.32 18.09 -4.10
C LEU A 31 -2.40 19.53 -4.63
N ALA A 32 -2.54 19.69 -5.95
CA ALA A 32 -2.69 21.00 -6.58
C ALA A 32 -4.01 21.68 -6.17
N GLU A 33 -5.10 20.92 -6.05
CA GLU A 33 -6.40 21.41 -5.58
C GLU A 33 -6.36 21.79 -4.09
N GLN A 34 -5.68 21.00 -3.26
CA GLN A 34 -5.67 21.16 -1.81
C GLN A 34 -4.71 22.27 -1.32
N PHE A 35 -3.55 22.41 -1.96
CA PHE A 35 -2.46 23.29 -1.50
C PHE A 35 -2.04 24.35 -2.53
N GLY A 36 -2.66 24.37 -3.71
CA GLY A 36 -2.25 25.24 -4.82
C GLY A 36 -1.00 24.76 -5.54
N THR A 37 -0.68 25.42 -6.66
CA THR A 37 0.43 25.02 -7.54
C THR A 37 1.81 25.47 -7.07
N SER A 38 1.88 26.49 -6.20
CA SER A 38 3.14 27.11 -5.77
C SER A 38 4.04 26.15 -4.97
N SER A 39 3.47 25.22 -4.22
CA SER A 39 4.22 24.25 -3.42
C SER A 39 4.15 22.82 -3.94
N LEU A 40 3.54 22.60 -5.12
CA LEU A 40 3.23 21.27 -5.64
C LEU A 40 4.46 20.36 -5.75
N THR A 41 5.58 20.89 -6.26
CA THR A 41 6.84 20.14 -6.38
C THR A 41 7.36 19.64 -5.04
N ILE A 42 7.29 20.47 -4.00
CA ILE A 42 7.74 20.10 -2.64
C ILE A 42 6.80 19.05 -2.06
N LEU A 43 5.48 19.23 -2.18
CA LEU A 43 4.49 18.27 -1.69
C LEU A 43 4.59 16.91 -2.39
N VAL A 44 4.77 16.90 -3.70
CA VAL A 44 5.00 15.68 -4.48
C VAL A 44 6.31 15.01 -4.05
N GLY A 45 7.38 15.80 -3.92
CA GLY A 45 8.69 15.33 -3.47
C GLY A 45 8.65 14.68 -2.08
N ILE A 46 7.97 15.31 -1.11
CA ILE A 46 7.75 14.72 0.23
C ILE A 46 6.96 13.42 0.12
N THR A 47 5.91 13.40 -0.70
CA THR A 47 5.05 12.22 -0.85
C THR A 47 5.83 11.02 -1.40
N PHE A 48 6.63 11.23 -2.45
CA PHE A 48 7.49 10.18 -3.00
C PHE A 48 8.67 9.84 -2.06
N GLY A 49 9.19 10.81 -1.30
CA GLY A 49 10.20 10.56 -0.28
C GLY A 49 9.71 9.62 0.83
N VAL A 50 8.50 9.87 1.34
CA VAL A 50 7.84 8.99 2.33
C VAL A 50 7.52 7.62 1.71
N ASN A 51 7.10 7.59 0.44
CA ASN A 51 6.87 6.32 -0.27
C ASN A 51 8.16 5.48 -0.39
N GLY A 52 9.29 6.13 -0.66
CA GLY A 52 10.60 5.48 -0.67
C GLY A 52 10.98 4.89 0.69
N LEU A 53 10.77 5.62 1.78
CA LEU A 53 10.98 5.11 3.14
C LEU A 53 10.07 3.92 3.45
N GLY A 54 8.80 3.99 3.06
CA GLY A 54 7.85 2.89 3.21
C GLY A 54 8.28 1.64 2.44
N SER A 55 8.82 1.80 1.23
CA SER A 55 9.32 0.68 0.43
C SER A 55 10.59 0.07 1.03
N LEU A 56 11.45 0.90 1.61
CA LEU A 56 12.71 0.49 2.22
C LEU A 56 12.50 -0.29 3.51
N LEU A 57 11.48 0.05 4.30
CA LEU A 57 11.09 -0.68 5.51
C LEU A 57 10.14 -1.85 5.20
N GLY A 58 9.24 -1.69 4.24
CA GLY A 58 8.24 -2.69 3.87
C GLY A 58 8.85 -3.96 3.29
N THR A 59 9.91 -3.84 2.48
CA THR A 59 10.54 -4.99 1.83
C THR A 59 11.20 -5.94 2.84
N PRO A 60 12.05 -5.47 3.78
CA PRO A 60 12.57 -6.33 4.85
C PRO A 60 11.49 -6.93 5.75
N ILE A 61 10.43 -6.17 6.09
CA ILE A 61 9.34 -6.66 6.93
C ILE A 61 8.56 -7.77 6.21
N ALA A 62 8.21 -7.57 4.94
CA ALA A 62 7.54 -8.58 4.13
C ALA A 62 8.39 -9.85 4.00
N THR A 63 9.71 -9.70 3.80
CA THR A 63 10.64 -10.83 3.74
C THR A 63 10.73 -11.55 5.09
N ALA A 64 10.81 -10.84 6.21
CA ALA A 64 10.83 -11.46 7.54
C ALA A 64 9.53 -12.24 7.85
N ILE A 65 8.38 -11.71 7.44
CA ILE A 65 7.08 -12.39 7.53
C ILE A 65 7.06 -13.64 6.66
N LEU A 66 7.62 -13.55 5.44
CA LEU A 66 7.73 -14.69 4.54
C LEU A 66 8.61 -15.79 5.15
N THR A 67 9.82 -15.46 5.61
CA THR A 67 10.75 -16.42 6.22
C THR A 67 10.19 -17.07 7.49
N SER A 68 9.54 -16.31 8.37
CA SER A 68 8.99 -16.83 9.62
C SER A 68 7.78 -17.75 9.43
N LEU A 69 6.97 -17.53 8.38
CA LEU A 69 5.75 -18.31 8.12
C LEU A 69 5.94 -19.45 7.10
N GLN A 70 6.99 -19.37 6.29
CA GLN A 70 7.40 -20.44 5.38
C GLN A 70 8.12 -21.56 6.15
N GLY A 71 8.79 -21.24 7.27
CA GLY A 71 9.53 -22.22 8.08
C GLY A 71 10.87 -22.61 7.44
N ASP A 72 11.75 -23.24 8.22
CA ASP A 72 13.08 -23.64 7.74
C ASP A 72 12.99 -24.63 6.58
N VAL A 73 13.82 -24.39 5.55
CA VAL A 73 14.00 -25.31 4.42
C VAL A 73 14.73 -26.55 4.92
N VAL A 74 13.98 -27.52 5.43
CA VAL A 74 14.50 -28.87 5.70
C VAL A 74 14.32 -29.67 4.41
N ASP A 75 15.43 -30.13 3.83
CA ASP A 75 15.50 -30.99 2.64
C ASP A 75 15.14 -30.38 1.27
N GLY A 76 15.39 -29.08 1.04
CA GLY A 76 15.30 -28.48 -0.30
C GLY A 76 13.89 -28.38 -0.88
N VAL A 77 12.87 -28.79 -0.10
CA VAL A 77 11.46 -28.60 -0.41
C VAL A 77 10.95 -27.48 0.49
N ALA A 78 10.54 -26.37 -0.11
CA ALA A 78 9.97 -25.24 0.63
C ALA A 78 8.73 -25.72 1.42
N ALA A 79 8.88 -25.89 2.73
CA ALA A 79 7.76 -26.15 3.61
C ALA A 79 6.76 -24.98 3.44
N ASN A 80 5.50 -25.30 3.17
CA ASN A 80 4.37 -24.37 3.29
C ASN A 80 4.53 -22.95 2.68
N SER A 81 5.01 -22.80 1.43
CA SER A 81 5.02 -21.50 0.73
C SER A 81 3.65 -20.78 0.75
N ASP A 82 2.56 -21.53 0.81
CA ASP A 82 1.20 -21.00 0.92
C ASP A 82 0.93 -20.14 2.17
N LYS A 83 1.53 -20.48 3.33
CA LYS A 83 1.31 -19.74 4.57
C LYS A 83 2.11 -18.43 4.60
N GLY A 84 3.33 -18.47 4.09
CA GLY A 84 4.21 -17.30 3.95
C GLY A 84 3.63 -16.22 3.06
N TYR A 85 3.22 -16.58 1.84
CA TYR A 85 2.61 -15.60 0.92
C TYR A 85 1.26 -15.07 1.40
N ARG A 86 0.44 -15.90 2.05
CA ARG A 86 -0.81 -15.43 2.69
C ARG A 86 -0.54 -14.42 3.80
N GLY A 87 0.49 -14.64 4.61
CA GLY A 87 0.91 -13.71 5.65
C GLY A 87 1.40 -12.38 5.09
N ALA A 88 2.24 -12.41 4.05
CA ALA A 88 2.72 -11.20 3.39
C ALA A 88 1.58 -10.40 2.74
N ILE A 89 0.65 -11.07 2.04
CA ILE A 89 -0.53 -10.43 1.44
C ILE A 89 -1.43 -9.83 2.55
N GLY A 90 -1.64 -10.56 3.64
CA GLY A 90 -2.40 -10.07 4.80
C GLY A 90 -1.78 -8.83 5.44
N PHE A 91 -0.44 -8.79 5.56
CA PHE A 91 0.29 -7.62 6.05
C PHE A 91 0.10 -6.41 5.13
N ILE A 92 0.28 -6.57 3.83
CA ILE A 92 0.09 -5.47 2.85
C ILE A 92 -1.34 -4.94 2.92
N GLY A 93 -2.34 -5.83 2.95
CA GLY A 93 -3.74 -5.46 3.10
C GLY A 93 -4.02 -4.73 4.42
N GLY A 94 -3.44 -5.20 5.53
CA GLY A 94 -3.56 -4.57 6.84
C GLY A 94 -2.99 -3.16 6.88
N VAL A 95 -1.79 -2.94 6.33
CA VAL A 95 -1.16 -1.62 6.25
C VAL A 95 -1.99 -0.67 5.38
N MET A 96 -2.51 -1.15 4.24
CA MET A 96 -3.40 -0.37 3.37
C MET A 96 -4.71 0.02 4.10
N LEU A 97 -5.32 -0.90 4.87
CA LEU A 97 -6.51 -0.61 5.66
C LEU A 97 -6.24 0.41 6.76
N VAL A 98 -5.15 0.26 7.51
CA VAL A 98 -4.76 1.22 8.54
C VAL A 98 -4.53 2.60 7.93
N GLY A 99 -3.80 2.69 6.81
CA GLY A 99 -3.59 3.96 6.10
C GLY A 99 -4.90 4.59 5.64
N THR A 100 -5.82 3.79 5.09
CA THR A 100 -7.14 4.24 4.66
C THR A 100 -7.97 4.76 5.83
N LEU A 101 -7.97 4.04 6.96
CA LEU A 101 -8.70 4.44 8.17
C LEU A 101 -8.15 5.74 8.75
N VAL A 102 -6.82 5.88 8.85
CA VAL A 102 -6.18 7.12 9.31
C VAL A 102 -6.55 8.28 8.40
N PHE A 103 -6.49 8.11 7.09
CA PHE A 103 -6.88 9.15 6.13
C PHE A 103 -8.36 9.53 6.26
N LEU A 104 -9.24 8.54 6.42
CA LEU A 104 -10.68 8.76 6.60
C LEU A 104 -10.97 9.52 7.91
N LEU A 105 -10.31 9.14 9.01
CA LEU A 105 -10.42 9.84 10.29
C LEU A 105 -9.91 11.28 10.22
N LEU A 106 -8.79 11.50 9.53
CA LEU A 106 -8.28 12.84 9.28
C LEU A 106 -9.27 13.67 8.46
N LYS A 107 -9.84 13.10 7.39
CA LYS A 107 -10.86 13.78 6.57
C LYS A 107 -12.09 14.15 7.38
N ILE A 108 -12.59 13.26 8.25
CA ILE A 108 -13.74 13.54 9.13
C ILE A 108 -13.39 14.65 10.13
N LYS A 109 -12.23 14.58 10.79
CA LYS A 109 -11.82 15.55 11.82
C LYS A 109 -11.52 16.94 11.23
N VAL A 110 -10.85 17.00 10.09
CA VAL A 110 -10.54 18.26 9.38
C VAL A 110 -11.79 18.82 8.71
N GLY A 111 -12.60 17.97 8.07
CA GLY A 111 -13.88 18.38 7.49
C GLY A 111 -14.88 18.87 8.54
N GLY A 112 -14.89 18.26 9.73
CA GLY A 112 -15.68 18.72 10.88
C GLY A 112 -15.22 20.06 11.42
N LYS A 113 -13.89 20.30 11.49
CA LYS A 113 -13.34 21.61 11.88
C LYS A 113 -13.66 22.71 10.87
N ARG A 114 -13.65 22.40 9.57
CA ARG A 114 -13.98 23.38 8.50
C ARG A 114 -15.44 23.85 8.57
N LYS A 115 -16.35 23.03 9.09
CA LYS A 115 -17.78 23.37 9.30
C LYS A 115 -18.08 24.07 10.62
N ALA A 116 -17.17 24.01 11.60
CA ALA A 116 -17.36 24.66 12.90
C ALA A 116 -16.80 26.10 12.96
N VAL A 117 -16.08 26.53 11.92
CA VAL A 117 -15.43 27.85 11.81
C VAL A 117 -16.04 28.70 10.68
N ALA A 118 -16.98 28.13 9.92
CA ALA A 118 -17.82 28.84 8.95
C ALA A 118 -19.22 29.02 9.54
#